data_AF-A0A7W9Q252-F1
#
_entry.id   AF-A0A7W9Q252-F1
#
_cell.length_a   1.000
_cell.length_b   1.000
_cell.length_c   1.000
_cell.angle_alpha   90.00
_cell.angle_beta   90.00
_cell.angle_gamma   90.00
#
_symmetry.space_group_name_H-M   'P 1'
#
loop_
_entity.id
_entity.type
_entity.pdbx_description
1 polymer ?
#
loop_
_entity_poly.entity_id
_entity_poly.type
_entity_poly.pdbx_seq_one_letter_code
_entity_poly.pdbx_strand_id
1 'polypeptide(L)'
;MYAQIHHRAAALMHQLIRVPALEYANELFGAIVAAAYLSASGAMVTVDHKQAADLAERIARDGLDVREVADEIKGWTSRPQG
;
A
#
# COMPACT_ATOMS: atom_id res chain seq x y z
N MET A 1 11.87 9.85 8.84
CA MET A 1 12.19 8.47 9.26
C MET A 1 10.97 7.59 8.95
N TYR A 2 10.99 6.78 7.88
CA TYR A 2 9.94 5.81 7.52
C TYR A 2 10.02 4.56 8.44
N ALA A 3 9.99 4.77 9.76
CA ALA A 3 10.25 3.70 10.73
C ALA A 3 9.05 2.73 10.87
N GLN A 4 7.83 3.23 10.65
CA GLN A 4 6.62 2.40 10.79
C GLN A 4 6.40 1.55 9.53
N ILE A 5 5.88 0.34 9.72
CA ILE A 5 5.65 -0.64 8.65
C ILE A 5 4.74 -0.07 7.54
N HIS A 6 3.75 0.76 7.89
CA HIS A 6 2.83 1.42 6.95
C HIS A 6 3.53 2.40 6.02
N HIS A 7 4.53 3.11 6.54
CA HIS A 7 5.33 4.06 5.77
C HIS A 7 6.19 3.35 4.71
N ARG A 8 6.70 2.15 5.02
CA ARG A 8 7.47 1.34 4.07
C ARG A 8 6.56 0.65 3.05
N ALA A 9 5.40 0.15 3.48
CA ALA A 9 4.38 -0.39 2.59
C ALA A 9 3.90 0.67 1.57
N ALA A 10 3.63 1.89 2.05
CA ALA A 10 3.25 3.02 1.20
C ALA A 10 4.34 3.39 0.18
N ALA A 11 5.59 3.45 0.62
CA ALA A 11 6.71 3.74 -0.28
C ALA A 11 6.85 2.66 -1.38
N LEU A 12 6.68 1.38 -1.03
CA LEU A 12 6.69 0.27 -1.98
C LEU A 12 5.54 0.38 -2.99
N MET A 13 4.31 0.55 -2.51
CA MET A 13 3.13 0.72 -3.37
C MET A 13 3.30 1.90 -4.31
N HIS A 14 3.64 3.06 -3.77
CA HIS A 14 3.82 4.29 -4.55
C HIS A 14 4.91 4.11 -5.62
N GLN A 15 6.06 3.54 -5.26
CA GLN A 15 7.16 3.37 -6.21
C GLN A 15 6.83 2.38 -7.33
N LEU A 16 6.17 1.25 -7.02
CA LEU A 16 5.80 0.25 -8.02
C LEU A 16 4.72 0.73 -8.99
N ILE A 17 3.86 1.66 -8.56
CA ILE A 17 2.83 2.26 -9.41
C ILE A 17 3.42 3.39 -10.26
N ARG A 18 4.25 4.26 -9.66
CA ARG A 18 4.82 5.44 -10.34
C ARG A 18 6.03 5.13 -11.21
N VAL A 19 6.70 4.01 -10.95
CA VAL A 19 7.80 3.48 -11.76
C VAL A 19 7.41 2.06 -12.20
N PRO A 20 6.64 1.93 -13.29
CA PRO A 20 6.11 0.64 -13.74
C PRO A 20 7.23 -0.36 -14.02
N ALA A 21 7.15 -1.53 -13.36
CA ALA A 21 8.09 -2.63 -13.55
C ALA A 21 7.57 -3.70 -14.54
N LEU A 22 6.25 -3.75 -14.72
CA LEU A 22 5.55 -4.69 -15.58
C LEU A 22 4.95 -3.98 -16.80
N GLU A 23 4.64 -4.73 -17.85
CA GLU A 23 3.94 -4.22 -19.03
C GLU A 23 2.48 -3.83 -18.71
N TYR A 24 1.84 -4.53 -17.77
CA TYR A 24 0.48 -4.26 -17.30
C TYR A 24 0.32 -4.56 -15.80
N ALA A 25 -0.79 -4.11 -15.22
CA ALA A 25 -1.21 -4.41 -13.84
C ALA A 25 -0.26 -3.92 -12.72
N ASN A 26 0.55 -2.87 -12.95
CA ASN A 26 1.43 -2.28 -11.93
C ASN A 26 0.65 -1.75 -10.71
N GLU A 27 -0.59 -1.26 -10.90
CA GLU A 27 -1.50 -0.85 -9.82
C GLU A 27 -1.81 -2.01 -8.86
N LEU A 28 -2.32 -3.12 -9.41
CA LEU A 28 -2.62 -4.33 -8.65
C LEU A 28 -1.34 -4.91 -8.01
N PHE A 29 -0.24 -4.90 -8.74
CA PHE A 29 1.06 -5.36 -8.23
C PHE A 29 1.52 -4.54 -7.02
N GLY A 30 1.47 -3.21 -7.11
CA GLY A 30 1.81 -2.31 -6.01
C GLY A 30 0.94 -2.55 -4.77
N ALA A 31 -0.37 -2.70 -4.97
CA ALA A 31 -1.32 -2.99 -3.90
C ALA A 31 -1.03 -4.32 -3.17
N ILE A 32 -0.82 -5.39 -3.94
CA ILE A 32 -0.50 -6.73 -3.39
C ILE A 32 0.82 -6.71 -2.63
N VAL A 33 1.86 -6.06 -3.18
CA VAL A 33 3.18 -5.98 -2.53
C VAL A 33 3.10 -5.24 -1.21
N ALA A 34 2.33 -4.15 -1.12
CA ALA A 34 2.15 -3.43 0.14
C ALA A 34 1.40 -4.25 1.18
N ALA A 35 0.30 -4.91 0.80
CA ALA A 35 -0.42 -5.81 1.70
C ALA A 35 0.47 -6.96 2.18
N ALA A 36 1.24 -7.59 1.27
CA ALA A 36 2.17 -8.65 1.61
C ALA A 36 3.29 -8.18 2.54
N TYR A 37 3.82 -6.96 2.34
CA TYR A 37 4.81 -6.37 3.23
C TYR A 37 4.28 -6.19 4.66
N LEU A 38 3.04 -5.70 4.81
CA LEU A 38 2.41 -5.55 6.12
C LEU A 38 2.20 -6.90 6.81
N SER A 39 1.69 -7.90 6.09
CA SER A 39 1.53 -9.27 6.59
C SER A 39 2.87 -9.88 7.02
N ALA A 40 3.90 -9.75 6.18
CA ALA A 40 5.26 -10.21 6.50
C ALA A 40 5.88 -9.46 7.69
N SER A 41 5.43 -8.23 7.94
CA SER A 41 5.82 -7.42 9.11
C SER A 41 4.99 -7.74 10.37
N GLY A 42 4.12 -8.75 10.32
CA GLY A 42 3.33 -9.22 11.46
C GLY A 42 1.99 -8.50 11.66
N ALA A 43 1.57 -7.64 10.73
CA ALA A 43 0.27 -7.00 10.81
C ALA A 43 -0.83 -7.90 10.22
N MET A 44 -2.01 -7.92 10.86
CA MET A 44 -3.19 -8.54 10.28
C MET A 44 -3.82 -7.56 9.28
N VAL A 45 -3.71 -7.88 7.99
CA VAL A 45 -4.26 -7.06 6.90
C VAL A 45 -5.74 -7.37 6.72
N THR A 46 -6.58 -6.34 6.82
CA THR A 46 -8.05 -6.40 6.76
C THR A 46 -8.65 -5.61 5.60
N VAL A 47 -7.81 -4.98 4.77
CA VAL A 47 -8.28 -4.21 3.61
C VAL A 47 -8.95 -5.14 2.59
N ASP A 48 -10.04 -4.68 1.99
CA ASP A 48 -10.64 -5.39 0.86
C ASP A 48 -9.96 -5.03 -0.48
N HIS A 49 -10.19 -5.86 -1.50
CA HIS A 49 -9.58 -5.69 -2.82
C HIS A 49 -9.98 -4.38 -3.50
N LYS A 50 -11.21 -3.90 -3.27
CA LYS A 50 -11.71 -2.68 -3.88
C LYS A 50 -11.03 -1.46 -3.27
N GLN A 51 -10.95 -1.38 -1.94
CA GLN A 51 -10.24 -0.30 -1.25
C GLN A 51 -8.77 -0.22 -1.68
N ALA A 52 -8.09 -1.36 -1.83
CA ALA A 52 -6.71 -1.39 -2.28
C ALA A 52 -6.56 -0.92 -3.74
N ALA A 53 -7.49 -1.30 -4.62
CA ALA A 53 -7.53 -0.86 -6.01
C ALA A 53 -7.84 0.65 -6.14
N ASP A 54 -8.81 1.15 -5.37
CA ASP A 54 -9.18 2.57 -5.35
C ASP A 54 -7.98 3.45 -4.93
N LEU A 55 -7.19 3.01 -3.94
CA LEU A 55 -5.95 3.69 -3.56
C LEU A 55 -4.90 3.63 -4.69
N ALA A 56 -4.73 2.48 -5.33
CA ALA A 56 -3.77 2.34 -6.43
C ALA A 56 -4.10 3.26 -7.62
N GLU A 57 -5.37 3.34 -8.00
CA GLU A 57 -5.84 4.24 -9.06
C GLU A 57 -5.54 5.70 -8.71
N ARG A 58 -5.83 6.11 -7.47
CA ARG A 58 -5.54 7.48 -7.02
C ARG A 58 -4.04 7.78 -7.01
N ILE A 59 -3.18 6.84 -6.63
CA ILE A 59 -1.72 7.01 -6.75
C ILE A 59 -1.30 7.23 -8.21
N ALA A 60 -1.89 6.49 -9.14
CA ALA A 60 -1.58 6.61 -10.57
C ALA A 60 -2.07 7.94 -11.18
N ARG A 61 -3.26 8.41 -10.79
CA ARG A 61 -3.92 9.58 -11.40
C ARG A 61 -3.65 10.90 -10.68
N ASP A 62 -3.72 10.90 -9.35
CA ASP A 62 -3.86 12.12 -8.54
C ASP A 62 -2.52 12.58 -7.93
N GLY A 63 -1.45 11.80 -8.11
CA GLY A 63 -0.12 12.18 -7.66
C GLY A 63 0.06 12.20 -6.14
N LEU A 64 -0.76 11.41 -5.41
CA LEU A 64 -0.69 11.23 -3.96
C LEU A 64 0.75 11.01 -3.47
N ASP A 65 1.12 11.71 -2.41
CA ASP A 65 2.42 11.54 -1.79
C ASP A 65 2.48 10.27 -0.92
N VAL A 66 3.69 9.81 -0.62
CA VAL A 66 3.91 8.58 0.18
C VAL A 66 3.33 8.69 1.60
N ARG A 67 3.21 9.90 2.16
CA ARG A 67 2.69 10.12 3.51
C ARG A 67 1.17 9.99 3.54
N GLU A 68 0.48 10.55 2.55
CA GLU A 68 -0.96 10.40 2.36
C GLU A 68 -1.33 8.93 2.14
N VAL A 69 -0.56 8.22 1.30
CA VAL A 69 -0.70 6.76 1.11
C VAL A 69 -0.47 6.02 2.42
N ALA A 70 0.53 6.40 3.21
CA ALA A 70 0.80 5.75 4.50
C ALA A 70 -0.32 5.97 5.51
N ASP A 71 -0.95 7.14 5.53
CA ASP A 71 -2.07 7.44 6.42
C ASP A 71 -3.29 6.60 6.08
N GLU A 72 -3.54 6.34 4.80
CA GLU A 72 -4.62 5.46 4.36
C GLU A 72 -4.31 3.98 4.63
N ILE A 73 -3.07 3.54 4.36
CA ILE A 73 -2.62 2.18 4.64
C ILE A 73 -2.63 1.84 6.14
N LYS A 74 -2.55 2.82 7.06
CA LYS A 74 -2.76 2.56 8.50
C LYS A 74 -4.11 1.92 8.79
N GLY A 75 -5.14 2.25 8.01
CA GLY A 75 -6.47 1.65 8.12
C GLY A 75 -6.54 0.21 7.61
N TRP A 76 -5.53 -0.29 6.89
CA TRP A 76 -5.52 -1.65 6.35
C TRP A 76 -5.20 -2.70 7.40
N THR A 77 -4.71 -2.30 8.57
CA THR A 77 -4.25 -3.24 9.60
C THR A 77 -5.12 -3.14 10.83
N SER A 78 -5.61 -4.28 11.33
CA SER A 78 -6.22 -4.34 12.66
C SER A 78 -5.13 -4.41 13.74
N ARG A 79 -5.39 -3.82 14.91
CA ARG A 79 -4.56 -4.06 16.09
C ARG A 79 -4.80 -5.51 16.52
N PRO A 80 -3.78 -6.33 16.80
CA PRO A 80 -4.01 -7.67 17.33
C PRO A 80 -4.81 -7.53 18.63
N GLN A 81 -5.97 -8.19 18.68
CA GLN A 81 -6.71 -8.40 19.92
C GLN A 81 -5.78 -9.23 20.80
N GLY A 82 -5.29 -8.63 21.89
CA GLY A 82 -4.51 -9.33 22.90
C GLY A 82 -5.33 -10.37 23.63
#